data_AF-A0A3D2PUN0-F1
#
_entry.id   AF-A0A3D2PUN0-F1
#
_cell.length_a   1.000
_cell.length_b   1.000
_cell.length_c   1.000
_cell.angle_alpha   90.00
_cell.angle_beta   90.00
_cell.angle_gamma   90.00
#
_symmetry.space_group_name_H-M   'P 1'
#
loop_
_entity.id
_entity.type
_entity.pdbx_description
1 polymer ?
#
loop_
_entity_poly.entity_id
_entity_poly.type
_entity_poly.pdbx_seq_one_letter_code
_entity_poly.pdbx_strand_id
1 'polypeptide(L)'
;MYNLNGENVNDNPNGFSGNEPAGTPNTNDNAQMNYGPQTYDAPDANQQQAFNQADYNPNSFNQNDFNQNAYNQSAYNQPNYGQQAFNNGNTYNAAPSYNANGTNGNAPKKSCVFGVLGLILGIAALPFGWFVPIIGIILGIAAIILSIFGLGKNRDLRGAAIAGLIISIIATIFSIGVVVYAVVTVSKTLSNAGKEIFDNSGITSDLDDFDFDYDSDDSDDYDDSDYSYGDDKEIPLDNVVLYSANDVTITATSIVYSYYDDSVMPEIKVTIENNTSNDLGISVDYCAINGVTMYGYISGDIAAGKKSNEELSISTDDFSLAGFDSIDNIKLQVSFYDSDTYDTLINDGAVQDINLSDSYTPFSISSVPDAVALDSSNGINAYYVGTTTGWDDTLEFVFYLENTTDKTCVAESDDFSINDFMQDDYGYGYILPGTGTFMSIEVNDDITSIDDVTNASIKFEVRDYDSYETFYSSDELTFISNN
;
A
#
# COMPACT_ATOMS: atom_id res chain seq x y z
N MET A 1 21.80 -12.44 -16.53
CA MET A 1 22.04 -13.90 -16.41
C MET A 1 22.68 -14.47 -17.68
N TYR A 2 23.35 -15.63 -17.62
CA TYR A 2 23.84 -16.37 -18.80
C TYR A 2 22.79 -17.34 -19.37
N ASN A 3 22.80 -17.55 -20.68
CA ASN A 3 21.80 -18.34 -21.42
C ASN A 3 22.33 -19.75 -21.76
N LEU A 4 21.61 -20.80 -21.35
CA LEU A 4 22.01 -22.21 -21.54
C LEU A 4 21.08 -22.98 -22.50
N ASN A 5 21.25 -22.75 -23.80
CA ASN A 5 20.72 -23.65 -24.83
C ASN A 5 21.60 -24.91 -24.95
N GLY A 6 21.09 -26.06 -24.53
CA GLY A 6 21.78 -27.36 -24.61
C GLY A 6 20.90 -28.46 -25.23
N GLU A 7 20.90 -28.59 -26.55
CA GLU A 7 20.20 -29.70 -27.23
C GLU A 7 20.75 -31.07 -26.80
N ASN A 8 19.87 -32.01 -26.42
CA ASN A 8 20.26 -33.40 -26.17
C ASN A 8 19.47 -34.35 -27.08
N VAL A 9 19.95 -34.51 -28.31
CA VAL A 9 19.40 -35.45 -29.30
C VAL A 9 20.04 -36.82 -29.09
N ASN A 10 19.25 -37.80 -28.63
CA ASN A 10 19.70 -39.20 -28.51
C ASN A 10 18.67 -40.19 -29.06
N ASP A 11 18.75 -40.43 -30.37
CA ASP A 11 18.17 -41.61 -31.03
C ASP A 11 18.84 -42.89 -30.50
N ASN A 12 18.04 -43.90 -30.10
CA ASN A 12 18.55 -45.27 -29.91
C ASN A 12 17.61 -46.34 -30.48
N PRO A 13 17.75 -46.67 -31.79
CA PRO A 13 17.04 -47.77 -32.41
C PRO A 13 17.85 -49.07 -32.36
N ASN A 14 17.36 -50.10 -31.66
CA ASN A 14 17.55 -51.52 -32.05
C ASN A 14 16.70 -52.45 -31.18
N GLY A 15 15.66 -53.06 -31.76
CA GLY A 15 14.87 -54.11 -31.11
C GLY A 15 15.24 -55.50 -31.60
N PHE A 16 14.96 -56.53 -30.78
CA PHE A 16 14.93 -57.93 -31.20
C PHE A 16 13.75 -58.67 -30.55
N SER A 17 13.15 -59.61 -31.28
CA SER A 17 11.95 -60.35 -30.88
C SER A 17 12.25 -61.82 -30.57
N GLY A 18 11.42 -62.48 -29.75
CA GLY A 18 11.53 -63.93 -29.56
C GLY A 18 10.68 -64.60 -28.47
N ASN A 19 9.45 -64.95 -28.82
CA ASN A 19 8.71 -66.16 -28.39
C ASN A 19 8.44 -66.46 -26.90
N GLU A 20 7.15 -66.51 -26.53
CA GLU A 20 6.64 -67.50 -25.58
C GLU A 20 6.73 -68.94 -26.15
N PRO A 21 6.50 -69.99 -25.33
CA PRO A 21 5.15 -70.59 -25.40
C PRO A 21 4.54 -70.99 -24.03
N ALA A 22 3.21 -71.06 -24.01
CA ALA A 22 2.39 -71.29 -22.82
C ALA A 22 2.41 -72.72 -22.24
N GLY A 23 2.02 -72.85 -20.97
CA GLY A 23 1.72 -74.14 -20.33
C GLY A 23 0.92 -74.03 -19.03
N THR A 24 -0.31 -74.57 -19.03
CA THR A 24 -1.07 -74.92 -17.81
C THR A 24 -1.57 -76.37 -17.98
N PRO A 25 -1.77 -77.15 -16.89
CA PRO A 25 -3.10 -77.16 -16.27
C PRO A 25 -3.17 -77.45 -14.73
N ASN A 26 -4.01 -76.68 -14.04
CA ASN A 26 -5.10 -77.14 -13.16
C ASN A 26 -4.91 -78.40 -12.26
N THR A 27 -4.99 -78.25 -10.93
CA THR A 27 -6.11 -78.81 -10.09
C THR A 27 -6.05 -78.39 -8.61
N ASN A 28 -7.23 -78.44 -7.95
CA ASN A 28 -7.50 -77.99 -6.58
C ASN A 28 -6.84 -78.84 -5.49
N ASP A 29 -6.67 -78.27 -4.28
CA ASP A 29 -7.22 -78.91 -3.07
C ASP A 29 -7.60 -77.88 -1.98
N ASN A 30 -8.39 -78.28 -0.98
CA ASN A 30 -8.99 -77.40 0.03
C ASN A 30 -8.28 -77.42 1.39
N ALA A 31 -8.14 -76.25 2.03
CA ALA A 31 -8.03 -76.13 3.49
C ALA A 31 -8.68 -74.83 3.99
N GLN A 32 -9.74 -74.95 4.78
CA GLN A 32 -10.52 -73.84 5.33
C GLN A 32 -10.16 -73.63 6.81
N MET A 33 -9.83 -72.40 7.21
CA MET A 33 -9.84 -71.97 8.61
C MET A 33 -10.49 -70.59 8.74
N ASN A 34 -11.12 -70.36 9.89
CA ASN A 34 -12.07 -69.27 10.13
C ASN A 34 -11.83 -68.69 11.53
N TYR A 35 -11.67 -67.37 11.64
CA TYR A 35 -11.76 -66.63 12.89
C TYR A 35 -12.63 -65.38 12.66
N GLY A 36 -13.63 -65.20 13.54
CA GLY A 36 -14.63 -64.14 13.45
C GLY A 36 -14.28 -62.88 14.25
N PRO A 37 -15.09 -61.81 14.12
CA PRO A 37 -14.85 -60.53 14.78
C PRO A 37 -15.15 -60.58 16.28
N GLN A 38 -14.44 -59.76 17.06
CA GLN A 38 -14.74 -59.51 18.46
C GLN A 38 -15.44 -58.15 18.64
N THR A 39 -16.63 -58.18 19.22
CA THR A 39 -17.30 -57.03 19.83
C THR A 39 -16.94 -56.93 21.31
N TYR A 40 -16.98 -55.73 21.90
CA TYR A 40 -17.06 -55.55 23.34
C TYR A 40 -18.03 -54.42 23.70
N ASP A 41 -18.88 -54.67 24.69
CA ASP A 41 -19.91 -53.75 25.19
C ASP A 41 -19.38 -52.76 26.23
N ALA A 42 -20.10 -51.65 26.39
CA ALA A 42 -19.93 -50.70 27.49
C ALA A 42 -20.67 -51.14 28.77
N PRO A 43 -20.30 -50.56 29.93
CA PRO A 43 -21.21 -50.43 31.07
C PRO A 43 -21.36 -48.98 31.57
N ASP A 44 -22.59 -48.59 31.89
CA ASP A 44 -22.94 -47.36 32.63
C ASP A 44 -23.53 -47.73 33.99
N ALA A 45 -23.05 -47.10 35.08
CA ALA A 45 -23.84 -46.89 36.30
C ALA A 45 -23.19 -45.85 37.25
N ASN A 46 -23.98 -44.87 37.66
CA ASN A 46 -23.64 -43.82 38.64
C ASN A 46 -23.35 -44.35 40.06
N GLN A 47 -22.41 -43.69 40.78
CA GLN A 47 -22.69 -43.18 42.15
C GLN A 47 -21.70 -42.13 42.67
N GLN A 48 -22.15 -41.35 43.66
CA GLN A 48 -21.46 -40.19 44.22
C GLN A 48 -20.57 -40.56 45.42
N GLN A 49 -19.45 -39.83 45.62
CA GLN A 49 -19.19 -39.06 46.85
C GLN A 49 -17.98 -38.14 46.70
N ALA A 50 -17.89 -37.10 47.55
CA ALA A 50 -16.93 -36.01 47.46
C ALA A 50 -15.92 -36.01 48.62
N PHE A 51 -14.75 -35.38 48.42
CA PHE A 51 -13.88 -34.88 49.50
C PHE A 51 -13.18 -33.58 49.09
N ASN A 52 -12.44 -32.97 50.02
CA ASN A 52 -12.32 -31.51 50.13
C ASN A 52 -11.14 -30.84 49.41
N GLN A 53 -11.38 -29.55 49.17
CA GLN A 53 -10.46 -28.45 48.94
C GLN A 53 -9.27 -28.43 49.92
N ALA A 54 -8.11 -27.93 49.45
CA ALA A 54 -6.99 -27.48 50.29
C ALA A 54 -6.29 -26.31 49.60
N ASP A 55 -6.11 -25.19 50.31
CA ASP A 55 -5.56 -23.95 49.74
C ASP A 55 -4.03 -23.96 49.63
N TYR A 56 -3.50 -23.28 48.61
CA TYR A 56 -2.18 -22.64 48.72
C TYR A 56 -2.11 -21.34 47.91
N ASN A 57 -1.47 -20.32 48.49
CA ASN A 57 -1.43 -18.93 47.99
C ASN A 57 -0.01 -18.36 48.11
N PRO A 58 0.52 -17.69 47.06
CA PRO A 58 1.60 -16.73 47.17
C PRO A 58 1.11 -15.29 46.88
N ASN A 59 1.21 -14.43 47.91
CA ASN A 59 1.03 -12.97 47.91
C ASN A 59 1.70 -12.29 46.68
N SER A 60 1.04 -11.40 45.93
CA SER A 60 0.50 -10.07 46.28
C SER A 60 1.57 -9.01 46.60
N PHE A 61 1.81 -8.09 45.66
CA PHE A 61 2.54 -6.83 45.88
C PHE A 61 1.60 -5.62 45.75
N ASN A 62 2.06 -4.46 46.23
CA ASN A 62 1.18 -3.46 46.84
C ASN A 62 0.85 -2.23 45.97
N GLN A 63 -0.33 -1.67 46.19
CA GLN A 63 -0.88 -0.48 45.54
C GLN A 63 -0.52 0.79 46.34
N ASN A 64 -0.47 1.96 45.69
CA ASN A 64 -0.37 3.28 46.35
C ASN A 64 -1.04 4.36 45.50
N ASP A 65 -1.65 5.35 46.16
CA ASP A 65 -2.57 6.32 45.55
C ASP A 65 -1.90 7.44 44.73
N PHE A 66 -2.60 7.90 43.68
CA PHE A 66 -2.62 9.32 43.35
C PHE A 66 -4.04 9.82 43.07
N ASN A 67 -4.29 11.07 43.47
CA ASN A 67 -5.61 11.55 43.90
C ASN A 67 -6.44 12.17 42.75
N GLN A 68 -7.76 11.87 42.69
CA GLN A 68 -8.70 12.59 41.83
C GLN A 68 -9.05 13.97 42.40
N ASN A 69 -9.40 14.93 41.55
CA ASN A 69 -10.04 16.17 42.00
C ASN A 69 -11.05 16.70 40.98
N ALA A 70 -12.34 16.60 41.31
CA ALA A 70 -13.44 17.15 40.52
C ALA A 70 -14.31 18.03 41.42
N TYR A 71 -14.51 19.30 41.06
CA TYR A 71 -15.31 20.23 41.88
C TYR A 71 -16.28 21.11 41.08
N ASN A 72 -17.54 20.66 41.13
CA ASN A 72 -18.81 21.41 41.05
C ASN A 72 -18.91 22.76 40.32
N GLN A 73 -19.84 22.80 39.38
CA GLN A 73 -20.52 24.01 38.89
C GLN A 73 -21.78 24.28 39.74
N SER A 74 -22.06 25.54 40.08
CA SER A 74 -23.32 25.96 40.75
C SER A 74 -23.58 27.46 40.56
N ALA A 75 -24.84 27.89 40.67
CA ALA A 75 -25.31 29.11 40.00
C ALA A 75 -26.07 30.13 40.88
N TYR A 76 -26.08 31.38 40.38
CA TYR A 76 -27.14 32.40 40.48
C TYR A 76 -27.52 33.00 41.86
N ASN A 77 -27.35 34.33 41.99
CA ASN A 77 -28.33 35.20 42.65
C ASN A 77 -28.18 36.69 42.27
N GLN A 78 -29.18 37.52 42.58
CA GLN A 78 -29.38 38.89 42.04
C GLN A 78 -29.12 40.06 43.03
N PRO A 79 -29.03 41.33 42.57
CA PRO A 79 -28.44 42.47 43.31
C PRO A 79 -29.45 43.42 44.00
N ASN A 80 -28.98 44.33 44.88
CA ASN A 80 -29.79 45.48 45.34
C ASN A 80 -29.04 46.74 45.87
N TYR A 81 -29.33 47.89 45.25
CA TYR A 81 -29.39 49.32 45.69
C TYR A 81 -28.45 50.01 46.73
N GLY A 82 -28.08 51.27 46.39
CA GLY A 82 -27.86 52.43 47.30
C GLY A 82 -26.49 53.14 47.16
N GLN A 83 -26.33 54.46 47.26
CA GLN A 83 -27.25 55.62 47.15
C GLN A 83 -26.44 56.90 46.77
N GLN A 84 -27.01 58.12 46.77
CA GLN A 84 -26.49 59.35 46.09
C GLN A 84 -25.83 60.42 47.00
N ALA A 85 -25.25 61.48 46.39
CA ALA A 85 -25.01 62.89 46.88
C ALA A 85 -23.52 63.38 46.94
N PHE A 86 -23.13 64.66 46.72
CA PHE A 86 -23.65 65.81 45.92
C PHE A 86 -22.63 67.00 45.92
N ASN A 87 -22.73 67.97 44.97
CA ASN A 87 -22.16 69.35 44.99
C ASN A 87 -20.60 69.53 44.87
N ASN A 88 -19.98 70.68 44.49
CA ASN A 88 -20.40 72.05 44.04
C ASN A 88 -19.22 72.77 43.28
N GLY A 89 -19.44 73.82 42.46
CA GLY A 89 -18.37 74.77 42.03
C GLY A 89 -18.56 75.61 40.72
N ASN A 90 -18.58 76.95 40.81
CA ASN A 90 -18.83 77.95 39.74
C ASN A 90 -17.56 78.81 39.43
N THR A 91 -17.33 79.61 38.36
CA THR A 91 -17.93 80.03 37.03
C THR A 91 -16.78 80.73 36.21
N TYR A 92 -16.83 81.62 35.19
CA TYR A 92 -17.81 82.46 34.43
C TYR A 92 -17.12 83.03 33.13
N ASN A 93 -17.90 83.59 32.17
CA ASN A 93 -17.52 84.54 31.07
C ASN A 93 -16.69 84.01 29.87
N ALA A 94 -16.79 84.52 28.62
CA ALA A 94 -17.62 85.57 27.98
C ALA A 94 -17.89 85.27 26.47
N ALA A 95 -18.69 86.10 25.78
CA ALA A 95 -19.18 85.94 24.37
C ALA A 95 -18.47 86.92 23.37
N PRO A 96 -18.85 87.12 22.06
CA PRO A 96 -20.00 86.61 21.29
C PRO A 96 -19.79 86.29 19.76
N SER A 97 -20.91 86.12 19.03
CA SER A 97 -21.16 86.36 17.58
C SER A 97 -21.39 85.16 16.64
N TYR A 98 -22.20 85.38 15.59
CA TYR A 98 -22.73 84.38 14.65
C TYR A 98 -23.08 85.06 13.31
N ASN A 99 -22.46 84.65 12.20
CA ASN A 99 -23.12 84.50 10.89
C ASN A 99 -22.23 83.67 9.94
N ALA A 100 -22.80 83.12 8.87
CA ALA A 100 -22.15 82.15 7.98
C ALA A 100 -21.77 82.74 6.62
N ASN A 101 -20.69 82.20 6.02
CA ASN A 101 -20.74 81.69 4.65
C ASN A 101 -19.55 80.73 4.40
N GLY A 102 -19.61 79.91 3.34
CA GLY A 102 -18.49 79.08 2.88
C GLY A 102 -18.66 77.57 3.16
N THR A 103 -19.06 76.84 2.13
CA THR A 103 -19.17 75.37 2.10
C THR A 103 -17.87 74.65 2.43
N ASN A 104 -17.86 73.76 3.42
CA ASN A 104 -17.22 72.43 3.37
C ASN A 104 -17.59 71.61 4.62
N GLY A 105 -17.78 70.29 4.48
CA GLY A 105 -18.26 69.47 5.59
C GLY A 105 -18.48 67.98 5.35
N ASN A 106 -18.04 67.41 4.21
CA ASN A 106 -17.99 65.96 4.08
C ASN A 106 -16.92 65.41 5.02
N ALA A 107 -17.33 64.83 6.14
CA ALA A 107 -16.44 64.05 6.99
C ALA A 107 -15.73 62.98 6.15
N PRO A 108 -14.43 62.72 6.35
CA PRO A 108 -13.69 61.78 5.53
C PRO A 108 -14.32 60.39 5.64
N LYS A 109 -14.86 59.88 4.53
CA LYS A 109 -15.36 58.50 4.44
C LYS A 109 -14.22 57.56 4.83
N LYS A 110 -14.36 56.87 5.96
CA LYS A 110 -13.38 55.91 6.45
C LYS A 110 -13.31 54.72 5.48
N SER A 111 -12.34 54.73 4.57
CA SER A 111 -12.16 53.67 3.58
C SER A 111 -11.76 52.36 4.26
N CYS A 112 -12.32 51.24 3.80
CA CYS A 112 -11.80 49.92 4.17
C CYS A 112 -10.58 49.64 3.31
N VAL A 113 -9.39 49.87 3.86
CA VAL A 113 -8.12 49.68 3.15
C VAL A 113 -8.01 48.26 2.56
N PHE A 114 -8.40 47.23 3.31
CA PHE A 114 -8.39 45.83 2.88
C PHE A 114 -9.27 45.56 1.65
N GLY A 115 -10.50 46.11 1.61
CA GLY A 115 -11.38 45.95 0.45
C GLY A 115 -10.89 46.71 -0.80
N VAL A 116 -10.11 47.78 -0.64
CA VAL A 116 -9.45 48.47 -1.76
C VAL A 116 -8.21 47.71 -2.23
N LEU A 117 -7.42 47.14 -1.32
CA LEU A 117 -6.28 46.29 -1.66
C LEU A 117 -6.71 45.01 -2.38
N GLY A 118 -7.75 44.32 -1.91
CA GLY A 118 -8.32 43.15 -2.58
C GLY A 118 -8.77 43.44 -4.01
N LEU A 119 -9.42 44.59 -4.23
CA LEU A 119 -9.81 45.04 -5.58
C LEU A 119 -8.59 45.32 -6.48
N ILE A 120 -7.55 45.98 -5.97
CA ILE A 120 -6.33 46.28 -6.74
C ILE A 120 -5.60 44.99 -7.13
N LEU A 121 -5.45 44.03 -6.21
CA LEU A 121 -4.81 42.75 -6.49
C LEU A 121 -5.64 41.88 -7.45
N GLY A 122 -6.97 41.88 -7.31
CA GLY A 122 -7.85 41.15 -8.24
C GLY A 122 -7.79 41.69 -9.68
N ILE A 123 -7.60 43.00 -9.84
CA ILE A 123 -7.36 43.62 -11.16
C ILE A 123 -5.95 43.31 -11.68
N ALA A 124 -4.93 43.29 -10.80
CA ALA A 124 -3.56 42.95 -11.16
C ALA A 124 -3.37 41.46 -11.54
N ALA A 125 -4.14 40.55 -10.94
CA ALA A 125 -4.08 39.12 -11.24
C ALA A 125 -4.43 38.80 -12.71
N LEU A 126 -5.27 39.60 -13.37
CA LEU A 126 -5.68 39.40 -14.77
C LEU A 126 -4.51 39.42 -15.78
N PRO A 127 -3.69 40.49 -15.88
CA PRO A 127 -2.52 40.48 -16.77
C PRO A 127 -1.44 39.50 -16.30
N PHE A 128 -1.22 39.32 -15.00
CA PHE A 128 -0.21 38.36 -14.53
C PHE A 128 -0.60 36.90 -14.82
N GLY A 129 -1.88 36.54 -14.74
CA GLY A 129 -2.38 35.22 -15.14
C GLY A 129 -2.19 34.88 -16.62
N TRP A 130 -2.02 35.89 -17.48
CA TRP A 130 -1.74 35.71 -18.91
C TRP A 130 -0.24 35.56 -19.22
N PHE A 131 0.63 36.27 -18.51
CA PHE A 131 2.07 36.29 -18.80
C PHE A 131 2.93 35.40 -17.87
N VAL A 132 2.53 35.20 -16.62
CA VAL A 132 3.20 34.31 -15.65
C VAL A 132 2.13 33.65 -14.75
N PRO A 133 1.48 32.55 -15.20
CA PRO A 133 0.26 32.05 -14.58
C PRO A 133 0.36 31.75 -13.07
N ILE A 134 1.51 31.24 -12.61
CA ILE A 134 1.79 30.97 -11.18
C ILE A 134 1.65 32.24 -10.33
N ILE A 135 2.17 33.38 -10.82
CA ILE A 135 2.04 34.68 -10.13
C ILE A 135 0.59 35.17 -10.18
N GLY A 136 -0.12 34.95 -11.28
CA GLY A 136 -1.55 35.24 -11.40
C GLY A 136 -2.40 34.52 -10.35
N ILE A 137 -2.16 33.23 -10.13
CA ILE A 137 -2.85 32.40 -9.12
C ILE A 137 -2.59 32.93 -7.71
N ILE A 138 -1.32 33.17 -7.34
CA ILE A 138 -0.93 33.69 -6.01
C ILE A 138 -1.60 35.05 -5.74
N LEU A 139 -1.59 35.96 -6.71
CA LEU A 139 -2.24 37.28 -6.60
C LEU A 139 -3.77 37.17 -6.51
N GLY A 140 -4.39 36.23 -7.24
CA GLY A 140 -5.82 35.95 -7.18
C GLY A 140 -6.26 35.45 -5.80
N ILE A 141 -5.52 34.51 -5.21
CA ILE A 141 -5.78 33.97 -3.86
C ILE A 141 -5.63 35.09 -2.80
N ALA A 142 -4.55 35.89 -2.87
CA ALA A 142 -4.36 37.03 -1.98
C ALA A 142 -5.49 38.08 -2.10
N ALA A 143 -5.98 38.32 -3.31
CA ALA A 143 -7.12 39.21 -3.57
C ALA A 143 -8.44 38.71 -2.97
N ILE A 144 -8.70 37.40 -3.04
CA ILE A 144 -9.86 36.75 -2.40
C ILE A 144 -9.79 36.93 -0.88
N ILE A 145 -8.66 36.57 -0.26
CA ILE A 145 -8.47 36.65 1.20
C ILE A 145 -8.67 38.09 1.72
N LEU A 146 -8.07 39.09 1.07
CA LEU A 146 -8.22 40.50 1.47
C LEU A 146 -9.63 41.04 1.21
N SER A 147 -10.33 40.54 0.19
CA SER A 147 -11.74 40.88 -0.07
C SER A 147 -12.66 40.31 1.01
N ILE A 148 -12.39 39.09 1.52
CA ILE A 148 -13.12 38.47 2.63
C ILE A 148 -12.94 39.29 3.92
N PHE A 149 -11.71 39.67 4.28
CA PHE A 149 -11.47 40.57 5.42
C PHE A 149 -12.11 41.96 5.25
N GLY A 150 -12.40 42.38 4.01
CA GLY A 150 -13.16 43.59 3.70
C GLY A 150 -14.66 43.56 4.09
N LEU A 151 -15.24 42.38 4.37
CA LEU A 151 -16.69 42.19 4.60
C LEU A 151 -17.16 42.44 6.06
N GLY A 152 -16.37 43.16 6.86
CA GLY A 152 -16.68 43.48 8.26
C GLY A 152 -18.04 44.16 8.52
N LYS A 153 -18.43 44.28 9.80
CA LYS A 153 -19.80 44.61 10.27
C LYS A 153 -20.44 45.91 9.73
N ASN A 154 -19.72 46.80 9.05
CA ASN A 154 -20.25 48.06 8.51
C ASN A 154 -20.83 47.88 7.09
N ARG A 155 -22.00 48.45 6.81
CA ARG A 155 -22.75 48.21 5.57
C ARG A 155 -22.26 49.03 4.37
N ASP A 156 -21.71 50.23 4.62
CA ASP A 156 -21.48 51.28 3.61
C ASP A 156 -20.32 51.02 2.61
N LEU A 157 -19.57 49.93 2.81
CA LEU A 157 -18.36 49.61 2.04
C LEU A 157 -18.43 48.24 1.35
N ARG A 158 -19.49 47.47 1.59
CA ARG A 158 -19.63 46.08 1.09
C ARG A 158 -19.56 45.97 -0.42
N GLY A 159 -20.05 46.97 -1.17
CA GLY A 159 -20.03 46.96 -2.63
C GLY A 159 -18.63 46.85 -3.23
N ALA A 160 -17.60 47.43 -2.60
CA ALA A 160 -16.22 47.33 -3.08
C ALA A 160 -15.62 45.94 -2.81
N ALA A 161 -15.84 45.38 -1.61
CA ALA A 161 -15.37 44.05 -1.26
C ALA A 161 -16.06 42.95 -2.09
N ILE A 162 -17.37 43.07 -2.33
CA ILE A 162 -18.14 42.15 -3.19
C ILE A 162 -17.67 42.25 -4.65
N ALA A 163 -17.40 43.45 -5.17
CA ALA A 163 -16.85 43.61 -6.51
C ALA A 163 -15.44 43.00 -6.63
N GLY A 164 -14.56 43.23 -5.65
CA GLY A 164 -13.23 42.61 -5.58
C GLY A 164 -13.29 41.09 -5.60
N LEU A 165 -14.17 40.49 -4.77
CA LEU A 165 -14.39 39.05 -4.69
C LEU A 165 -14.88 38.44 -6.02
N ILE A 166 -15.86 39.08 -6.68
CA ILE A 166 -16.40 38.59 -7.95
C ILE A 166 -15.33 38.67 -9.06
N ILE A 167 -14.57 39.77 -9.12
CA ILE A 167 -13.51 39.96 -10.11
C ILE A 167 -12.37 38.95 -9.89
N SER A 168 -11.94 38.71 -8.65
CA SER A 168 -10.87 37.75 -8.38
C SER A 168 -11.27 36.30 -8.64
N ILE A 169 -12.51 35.90 -8.32
CA ILE A 169 -13.01 34.55 -8.67
C ILE A 169 -13.00 34.35 -10.20
N ILE A 170 -13.49 35.32 -10.98
CA ILE A 170 -13.48 35.25 -12.45
C ILE A 170 -12.04 35.23 -12.99
N ALA A 171 -11.13 36.04 -12.43
CA ALA A 171 -9.73 36.06 -12.81
C ALA A 171 -9.02 34.73 -12.54
N THR A 172 -9.25 34.10 -11.38
CA THR A 172 -8.68 32.80 -11.03
C THR A 172 -9.19 31.69 -11.95
N ILE A 173 -10.50 31.63 -12.22
CA ILE A 173 -11.08 30.64 -13.16
C ILE A 173 -10.50 30.80 -14.57
N PHE A 174 -10.36 32.05 -15.04
CA PHE A 174 -9.73 32.33 -16.34
C PHE A 174 -8.26 31.93 -16.38
N SER A 175 -7.49 32.21 -15.32
CA SER A 175 -6.07 31.84 -15.21
C SER A 175 -5.89 30.31 -15.20
N ILE A 176 -6.76 29.56 -14.52
CA ILE A 176 -6.75 28.09 -14.54
C ILE A 176 -7.04 27.57 -15.95
N GLY A 177 -8.03 28.14 -16.66
CA GLY A 177 -8.32 27.78 -18.05
C GLY A 177 -7.14 28.02 -19.00
N VAL A 178 -6.37 29.09 -18.81
CA VAL A 178 -5.14 29.36 -19.58
C VAL A 178 -4.05 28.32 -19.27
N VAL A 179 -3.87 27.92 -18.01
CA VAL A 179 -2.91 26.86 -17.64
C VAL A 179 -3.28 25.52 -18.26
N VAL A 180 -4.55 25.08 -18.14
CA VAL A 180 -5.02 23.82 -18.73
C VAL A 180 -4.85 23.83 -20.25
N TYR A 181 -5.18 24.94 -20.92
CA TYR A 181 -4.96 25.08 -22.36
C TYR A 181 -3.47 25.01 -22.75
N ALA A 182 -2.60 25.65 -21.97
CA ALA A 182 -1.16 25.63 -22.21
C ALA A 182 -0.58 24.21 -22.04
N VAL A 183 -0.92 23.51 -20.96
CA VAL A 183 -0.50 22.11 -20.72
C VAL A 183 -0.98 21.21 -21.86
N VAL A 184 -2.27 21.22 -22.20
CA VAL A 184 -2.82 20.39 -23.29
C VAL A 184 -2.19 20.71 -24.65
N THR A 185 -1.75 21.95 -24.88
CA THR A 185 -1.03 22.32 -26.11
C THR A 185 0.41 21.80 -26.09
N VAL A 186 1.14 21.96 -24.99
CA VAL A 186 2.52 21.48 -24.84
C VAL A 186 2.58 19.95 -24.91
N SER A 187 1.74 19.22 -24.17
CA SER A 187 1.68 17.76 -24.22
C SER A 187 1.46 17.25 -25.64
N LYS A 188 0.50 17.84 -26.39
CA LYS A 188 0.26 17.47 -27.81
C LYS A 188 1.45 17.78 -28.72
N THR A 189 2.15 18.88 -28.49
CA THR A 189 3.37 19.19 -29.26
C THR A 189 4.49 18.21 -28.95
N LEU A 190 4.68 17.84 -27.68
CA LEU A 190 5.71 16.90 -27.24
C LEU A 190 5.42 15.46 -27.73
N SER A 191 4.18 14.97 -27.62
CA SER A 191 3.77 13.66 -28.13
C SER A 191 3.94 13.52 -29.65
N ASN A 192 3.74 14.61 -30.41
CA ASN A 192 3.96 14.63 -31.85
C ASN A 192 5.46 14.67 -32.19
N ALA A 193 6.25 15.48 -31.49
CA ALA A 193 7.69 15.58 -31.69
C ALA A 193 8.41 14.24 -31.35
N GLY A 194 7.97 13.53 -30.31
CA GLY A 194 8.47 12.19 -30.00
C GLY A 194 8.22 11.21 -31.16
N LYS A 195 6.99 11.19 -31.72
CA LYS A 195 6.68 10.33 -32.88
C LYS A 195 7.53 10.65 -34.11
N GLU A 196 7.76 11.93 -34.43
CA GLU A 196 8.64 12.31 -35.56
C GLU A 196 10.12 11.94 -35.36
N ILE A 197 10.55 11.62 -34.13
CA ILE A 197 11.89 11.07 -33.83
C ILE A 197 11.90 9.54 -33.95
N PHE A 198 10.92 8.84 -33.37
CA PHE A 198 10.85 7.38 -33.44
C PHE A 198 10.59 6.85 -34.87
N ASP A 199 9.72 7.51 -35.66
CA ASP A 199 9.43 7.11 -37.05
C ASP A 199 10.61 7.35 -38.02
N ASN A 200 11.68 8.03 -37.57
CA ASN A 200 12.76 8.56 -38.41
C ASN A 200 14.17 8.19 -37.91
N SER A 201 14.29 7.47 -36.79
CA SER A 201 15.56 6.96 -36.26
C SER A 201 16.11 5.78 -37.07
N GLY A 202 15.23 5.03 -37.75
CA GLY A 202 15.61 3.98 -38.71
C GLY A 202 16.30 2.76 -38.10
N ILE A 203 16.13 2.52 -36.80
CA ILE A 203 16.75 1.40 -36.08
C ILE A 203 16.03 0.10 -36.45
N THR A 204 16.48 -0.55 -37.53
CA THR A 204 16.17 -1.97 -37.80
C THR A 204 17.07 -2.85 -36.94
N SER A 205 16.52 -3.98 -36.49
CA SER A 205 17.16 -4.93 -35.57
C SER A 205 18.18 -5.81 -36.29
N ASP A 206 19.34 -5.25 -36.63
CA ASP A 206 20.50 -5.94 -37.20
C ASP A 206 21.74 -5.68 -36.30
N LEU A 207 21.88 -6.45 -35.21
CA LEU A 207 23.01 -6.37 -34.27
C LEU A 207 23.54 -7.77 -33.88
N ASP A 208 23.83 -8.60 -34.89
CA ASP A 208 24.81 -9.68 -34.77
C ASP A 208 26.16 -9.20 -35.35
N ASP A 209 27.27 -9.84 -34.96
CA ASP A 209 28.65 -9.62 -35.44
C ASP A 209 29.28 -8.21 -35.20
N PHE A 210 29.64 -7.91 -33.94
CA PHE A 210 30.80 -7.04 -33.66
C PHE A 210 31.68 -7.58 -32.51
N ASP A 211 32.63 -8.43 -32.89
CA ASP A 211 33.73 -8.92 -32.05
C ASP A 211 34.73 -7.77 -31.78
N PHE A 212 35.20 -7.60 -30.55
CA PHE A 212 36.11 -6.51 -30.18
C PHE A 212 37.17 -6.95 -29.15
N ASP A 213 38.33 -7.41 -29.66
CA ASP A 213 39.54 -7.61 -28.86
C ASP A 213 39.93 -6.30 -28.13
N TYR A 214 40.17 -6.37 -26.81
CA TYR A 214 40.67 -5.22 -26.03
C TYR A 214 41.81 -5.60 -25.06
N ASP A 215 43.03 -5.66 -25.59
CA ASP A 215 44.26 -5.56 -24.80
C ASP A 215 44.58 -4.06 -24.53
N SER A 216 44.49 -3.58 -23.27
CA SER A 216 45.33 -2.47 -22.74
C SER A 216 45.08 -2.17 -21.25
N ASP A 217 46.00 -2.63 -20.40
CA ASP A 217 46.58 -2.03 -19.19
C ASP A 217 45.97 -0.76 -18.52
N ASP A 218 45.86 -0.84 -17.18
CA ASP A 218 45.99 0.20 -16.13
C ASP A 218 45.30 1.58 -16.30
N SER A 219 44.16 1.74 -15.60
CA SER A 219 43.85 2.99 -14.89
C SER A 219 42.98 2.76 -13.65
N ASP A 220 43.55 2.94 -12.45
CA ASP A 220 42.82 2.98 -11.17
C ASP A 220 42.00 4.29 -11.04
N ASP A 221 40.83 4.37 -11.68
CA ASP A 221 39.78 5.33 -11.31
C ASP A 221 38.62 4.58 -10.63
N TYR A 222 37.97 5.22 -9.65
CA TYR A 222 36.82 4.63 -8.97
C TYR A 222 35.61 4.70 -9.91
N ASP A 223 35.09 3.54 -10.28
CA ASP A 223 33.90 3.42 -11.13
C ASP A 223 32.67 3.88 -10.33
N ASP A 224 32.25 5.13 -10.57
CA ASP A 224 30.98 5.69 -10.11
C ASP A 224 29.90 5.12 -11.04
N SER A 225 29.56 3.85 -10.81
CA SER A 225 28.76 3.00 -11.71
C SER A 225 27.53 3.72 -12.25
N ASP A 226 27.43 3.84 -13.58
CA ASP A 226 26.31 4.48 -14.29
C ASP A 226 24.99 3.69 -14.05
N TYR A 227 24.35 3.91 -12.89
CA TYR A 227 23.05 3.33 -12.54
C TYR A 227 21.99 3.84 -13.53
N SER A 228 21.66 2.98 -14.50
CA SER A 228 20.77 3.30 -15.60
C SER A 228 19.31 3.33 -15.15
N TYR A 229 18.85 4.47 -14.63
CA TYR A 229 17.44 4.71 -14.35
C TYR A 229 16.61 4.61 -15.65
N GLY A 230 15.60 3.74 -15.65
CA GLY A 230 14.63 3.68 -16.75
C GLY A 230 13.63 4.84 -16.70
N ASP A 231 13.04 5.21 -17.84
CA ASP A 231 11.95 6.19 -17.90
C ASP A 231 10.69 5.63 -17.21
N ASP A 232 10.14 6.36 -16.22
CA ASP A 232 8.93 5.98 -15.49
C ASP A 232 7.71 5.77 -16.43
N LYS A 233 7.03 4.64 -16.25
CA LYS A 233 5.88 4.22 -17.07
C LYS A 233 4.57 4.40 -16.29
N GLU A 234 3.91 5.54 -16.45
CA GLU A 234 2.57 5.79 -15.87
C GLU A 234 1.44 5.30 -16.79
N ILE A 235 0.63 4.36 -16.29
CA ILE A 235 -0.56 3.79 -16.94
C ILE A 235 -1.82 4.37 -16.26
N PRO A 236 -2.62 5.21 -16.93
CA PRO A 236 -3.83 5.79 -16.36
C PRO A 236 -4.98 4.77 -16.27
N LEU A 237 -5.73 4.82 -15.17
CA LEU A 237 -6.93 4.01 -14.92
C LEU A 237 -8.20 4.88 -15.03
N ASP A 238 -9.35 4.29 -15.37
CA ASP A 238 -10.63 5.01 -15.41
C ASP A 238 -11.29 5.12 -14.01
N ASN A 239 -10.53 5.65 -13.05
CA ASN A 239 -10.96 5.94 -11.67
C ASN A 239 -11.58 4.70 -10.97
N VAL A 240 -10.80 3.62 -10.90
CA VAL A 240 -11.26 2.32 -10.37
C VAL A 240 -11.38 2.39 -8.85
N VAL A 241 -12.57 2.13 -8.31
CA VAL A 241 -12.81 2.12 -6.86
C VAL A 241 -12.22 0.84 -6.26
N LEU A 242 -11.21 0.97 -5.40
CA LEU A 242 -10.59 -0.14 -4.68
C LEU A 242 -11.34 -0.50 -3.39
N TYR A 243 -11.94 0.49 -2.72
CA TYR A 243 -12.72 0.31 -1.49
C TYR A 243 -13.78 1.41 -1.39
N SER A 244 -14.98 1.09 -0.88
CA SER A 244 -16.07 2.06 -0.70
C SER A 244 -17.06 1.62 0.40
N ALA A 245 -16.65 1.73 1.66
CA ALA A 245 -17.49 1.47 2.82
C ALA A 245 -17.20 2.45 3.98
N ASN A 246 -18.09 2.48 4.98
CA ASN A 246 -17.88 3.20 6.24
C ASN A 246 -17.60 4.73 6.07
N ASP A 247 -18.30 5.36 5.13
CA ASP A 247 -18.13 6.77 4.70
C ASP A 247 -16.72 7.14 4.15
N VAL A 248 -15.89 6.14 3.83
CA VAL A 248 -14.60 6.29 3.17
C VAL A 248 -14.62 5.67 1.76
N THR A 249 -13.82 6.19 0.83
CA THR A 249 -13.68 5.65 -0.53
C THR A 249 -12.25 5.78 -1.03
N ILE A 250 -11.67 4.72 -1.59
CA ILE A 250 -10.35 4.69 -2.23
C ILE A 250 -10.54 4.48 -3.72
N THR A 251 -9.95 5.35 -4.55
CA THR A 251 -10.07 5.31 -6.01
C THR A 251 -8.70 5.34 -6.67
N ALA A 252 -8.31 4.26 -7.36
CA ALA A 252 -7.09 4.19 -8.15
C ALA A 252 -7.22 5.00 -9.46
N THR A 253 -6.19 5.80 -9.75
CA THR A 253 -6.19 6.79 -10.84
C THR A 253 -5.13 6.52 -11.90
N SER A 254 -4.00 5.93 -11.49
CA SER A 254 -2.96 5.40 -12.38
C SER A 254 -2.12 4.36 -11.62
N ILE A 255 -1.35 3.59 -12.37
CA ILE A 255 -0.26 2.75 -11.87
C ILE A 255 1.03 3.31 -12.46
N VAL A 256 2.05 3.53 -11.64
CA VAL A 256 3.41 3.84 -12.07
C VAL A 256 4.25 2.58 -11.96
N TYR A 257 5.11 2.35 -12.96
CA TYR A 257 6.22 1.42 -12.87
C TYR A 257 7.51 2.22 -13.03
N SER A 258 8.30 2.29 -11.97
CA SER A 258 9.66 2.82 -11.98
C SER A 258 10.65 1.67 -12.10
N TYR A 259 11.82 1.94 -12.68
CA TYR A 259 12.81 0.92 -13.03
C TYR A 259 14.18 1.29 -12.46
N TYR A 260 14.74 0.40 -11.64
CA TYR A 260 16.06 0.56 -11.03
C TYR A 260 16.82 -0.76 -11.17
N ASP A 261 17.90 -0.72 -11.95
CA ASP A 261 18.62 -1.93 -12.40
C ASP A 261 17.65 -2.94 -13.06
N ASP A 262 17.73 -4.24 -12.76
CA ASP A 262 16.79 -5.26 -13.23
C ASP A 262 15.42 -5.27 -12.49
N SER A 263 15.21 -4.39 -11.48
CA SER A 263 14.01 -4.40 -10.61
C SER A 263 12.89 -3.43 -11.06
N VAL A 264 11.63 -3.88 -10.90
CA VAL A 264 10.42 -3.10 -11.19
C VAL A 264 9.72 -2.67 -9.90
N MET A 265 9.62 -1.36 -9.67
CA MET A 265 8.96 -0.77 -8.50
C MET A 265 7.53 -0.31 -8.86
N PRO A 266 6.45 -0.98 -8.38
CA PRO A 266 5.08 -0.67 -8.79
C PRO A 266 4.35 0.18 -7.73
N GLU A 267 3.69 1.26 -8.16
CA GLU A 267 2.91 2.13 -7.28
C GLU A 267 1.52 2.43 -7.86
N ILE A 268 0.46 2.26 -7.07
CA ILE A 268 -0.91 2.62 -7.47
C ILE A 268 -1.25 3.98 -6.87
N LYS A 269 -1.42 5.01 -7.71
CA LYS A 269 -1.83 6.34 -7.28
C LYS A 269 -3.32 6.37 -6.96
N VAL A 270 -3.66 6.62 -5.70
CA VAL A 270 -5.05 6.62 -5.21
C VAL A 270 -5.50 8.01 -4.75
N THR A 271 -6.77 8.33 -4.98
CA THR A 271 -7.49 9.37 -4.24
C THR A 271 -8.30 8.72 -3.14
N ILE A 272 -8.07 9.13 -1.89
CA ILE A 272 -8.82 8.69 -0.71
C ILE A 272 -9.80 9.80 -0.32
N GLU A 273 -11.08 9.48 -0.18
CA GLU A 273 -12.14 10.38 0.28
C GLU A 273 -12.59 10.01 1.68
N ASN A 274 -12.32 10.85 2.68
CA ASN A 274 -12.84 10.69 4.04
C ASN A 274 -14.08 11.57 4.21
N ASN A 275 -15.27 10.96 4.29
CA ASN A 275 -16.53 11.66 4.59
C ASN A 275 -16.98 11.48 6.06
N THR A 276 -16.16 10.84 6.90
CA THR A 276 -16.42 10.67 8.33
C THR A 276 -16.27 11.99 9.12
N SER A 277 -16.52 11.93 10.43
CA SER A 277 -16.32 13.06 11.35
C SER A 277 -14.91 13.17 11.93
N ASN A 278 -14.03 12.20 11.67
CA ASN A 278 -12.72 12.07 12.30
C ASN A 278 -11.61 12.27 11.27
N ASP A 279 -10.42 12.65 11.71
CA ASP A 279 -9.23 12.65 10.86
C ASP A 279 -8.68 11.21 10.85
N LEU A 280 -8.40 10.66 9.66
CA LEU A 280 -8.08 9.24 9.46
C LEU A 280 -6.67 9.07 8.91
N GLY A 281 -5.88 8.20 9.54
CA GLY A 281 -4.81 7.49 8.85
C GLY A 281 -5.33 6.19 8.21
N ILE A 282 -4.56 5.65 7.28
CA ILE A 282 -4.86 4.40 6.54
C ILE A 282 -3.72 3.39 6.74
N SER A 283 -4.06 2.11 6.83
CA SER A 283 -3.13 0.98 6.73
C SER A 283 -3.64 -0.03 5.70
N VAL A 284 -2.71 -0.70 5.01
CA VAL A 284 -2.98 -1.97 4.32
C VAL A 284 -2.88 -3.08 5.36
N ASP A 285 -3.90 -3.92 5.46
CA ASP A 285 -3.86 -5.13 6.29
C ASP A 285 -3.36 -6.32 5.46
N TYR A 286 -3.82 -6.42 4.20
CA TYR A 286 -3.34 -7.39 3.22
C TYR A 286 -3.37 -6.82 1.79
N CYS A 287 -2.37 -7.19 1.00
CA CYS A 287 -2.36 -7.01 -0.45
C CYS A 287 -2.13 -8.37 -1.15
N ALA A 288 -2.73 -8.57 -2.31
CA ALA A 288 -2.25 -9.55 -3.27
C ALA A 288 -2.37 -8.99 -4.68
N ILE A 289 -1.32 -9.17 -5.49
CA ILE A 289 -1.25 -8.68 -6.87
C ILE A 289 -1.31 -9.88 -7.81
N ASN A 290 -2.22 -9.84 -8.78
CA ASN A 290 -2.45 -10.91 -9.76
C ASN A 290 -2.66 -12.31 -9.16
N GLY A 291 -3.04 -12.44 -7.89
CA GLY A 291 -3.17 -13.74 -7.20
C GLY A 291 -1.96 -14.17 -6.35
N VAL A 292 -0.91 -13.35 -6.21
CA VAL A 292 0.19 -13.54 -5.26
C VAL A 292 0.04 -12.55 -4.10
N THR A 293 -0.15 -13.05 -2.87
CA THR A 293 -0.10 -12.25 -1.63
C THR A 293 1.34 -11.79 -1.41
N MET A 294 1.49 -10.50 -1.11
CA MET A 294 2.77 -9.80 -1.02
C MET A 294 2.62 -8.55 -0.17
N TYR A 295 3.73 -7.93 0.24
CA TYR A 295 3.64 -6.68 1.00
C TYR A 295 3.10 -5.52 0.14
N GLY A 296 2.27 -4.68 0.76
CA GLY A 296 1.76 -3.45 0.16
C GLY A 296 1.66 -2.38 1.24
N TYR A 297 2.06 -1.15 0.91
CA TYR A 297 2.19 -0.06 1.86
C TYR A 297 1.52 1.22 1.35
N ILE A 298 0.83 1.91 2.25
CA ILE A 298 0.29 3.25 2.05
C ILE A 298 0.30 3.99 3.37
N SER A 299 0.60 5.30 3.34
CA SER A 299 0.53 6.14 4.53
C SER A 299 0.15 7.57 4.18
N GLY A 300 -0.95 8.06 4.75
CA GLY A 300 -1.42 9.43 4.57
C GLY A 300 -2.51 9.79 5.58
N ASP A 301 -2.55 11.04 6.01
CA ASP A 301 -3.52 11.57 6.98
C ASP A 301 -4.64 12.35 6.26
N ILE A 302 -5.81 11.73 6.14
CA ILE A 302 -6.97 12.29 5.46
C ILE A 302 -7.93 12.90 6.49
N ALA A 303 -7.86 14.22 6.66
CA ALA A 303 -8.71 14.93 7.62
C ALA A 303 -10.23 14.86 7.30
N ALA A 304 -11.08 15.05 8.31
CA ALA A 304 -12.53 14.87 8.25
C ALA A 304 -13.20 15.69 7.13
N GLY A 305 -13.98 15.03 6.27
CA GLY A 305 -14.64 15.64 5.12
C GLY A 305 -13.66 16.21 4.10
N LYS A 306 -12.53 15.55 3.85
CA LYS A 306 -11.50 15.91 2.86
C LYS A 306 -11.20 14.76 1.91
N LYS A 307 -10.36 15.05 0.92
CA LYS A 307 -9.69 14.05 0.10
C LYS A 307 -8.19 14.24 0.24
N SER A 308 -7.44 13.16 0.11
CA SER A 308 -6.01 13.20 -0.15
C SER A 308 -5.68 12.37 -1.40
N ASN A 309 -4.50 12.60 -1.96
CA ASN A 309 -3.93 11.78 -3.00
C ASN A 309 -2.68 11.13 -2.41
N GLU A 310 -2.62 9.81 -2.43
CA GLU A 310 -1.56 9.01 -1.83
C GLU A 310 -1.09 7.94 -2.84
N GLU A 311 0.05 7.31 -2.56
CA GLU A 311 0.62 6.23 -3.36
C GLU A 311 0.58 4.92 -2.55
N LEU A 312 -0.01 3.87 -3.13
CA LEU A 312 0.03 2.50 -2.63
C LEU A 312 1.21 1.80 -3.31
N SER A 313 2.35 1.78 -2.63
CA SER A 313 3.56 1.08 -3.09
C SER A 313 3.41 -0.43 -2.87
N ILE A 314 3.88 -1.22 -3.83
CA ILE A 314 3.86 -2.67 -3.82
C ILE A 314 5.29 -3.18 -3.58
N SER A 315 5.43 -4.34 -2.92
CA SER A 315 6.71 -5.03 -2.73
C SER A 315 7.45 -5.25 -4.07
N THR A 316 8.56 -4.54 -4.26
CA THR A 316 9.45 -4.68 -5.44
C THR A 316 9.92 -6.13 -5.61
N ASP A 317 10.28 -6.75 -4.50
CA ASP A 317 10.97 -8.03 -4.47
C ASP A 317 9.99 -9.16 -4.80
N ASP A 318 8.83 -9.21 -4.11
CA ASP A 318 7.76 -10.18 -4.41
C ASP A 318 7.22 -10.03 -5.84
N PHE A 319 7.11 -8.78 -6.34
CA PHE A 319 6.58 -8.49 -7.67
C PHE A 319 7.55 -8.91 -8.79
N SER A 320 8.84 -8.70 -8.57
CA SER A 320 9.91 -9.13 -9.48
C SER A 320 10.11 -10.65 -9.44
N LEU A 321 10.07 -11.26 -8.24
CA LEU A 321 10.18 -12.71 -8.02
C LEU A 321 8.99 -13.49 -8.60
N ALA A 322 7.79 -12.90 -8.58
CA ALA A 322 6.61 -13.43 -9.27
C ALA A 322 6.68 -13.29 -10.81
N GLY A 323 7.65 -12.54 -11.35
CA GLY A 323 7.82 -12.30 -12.78
C GLY A 323 6.73 -11.41 -13.39
N PHE A 324 6.25 -10.39 -12.66
CA PHE A 324 5.18 -9.52 -13.13
C PHE A 324 5.66 -8.28 -13.91
N ASP A 325 5.11 -8.06 -15.11
CA ASP A 325 5.29 -6.83 -15.91
C ASP A 325 4.18 -5.77 -15.66
N SER A 326 3.09 -6.16 -14.98
CA SER A 326 1.89 -5.34 -14.79
C SER A 326 0.97 -5.82 -13.67
N ILE A 327 0.27 -4.89 -13.02
CA ILE A 327 -0.86 -5.16 -12.12
C ILE A 327 -2.16 -5.22 -12.95
N ASP A 328 -2.66 -6.44 -13.19
CA ASP A 328 -3.94 -6.71 -13.85
C ASP A 328 -5.09 -6.89 -12.82
N ASN A 329 -4.77 -7.32 -11.59
CA ASN A 329 -5.70 -7.49 -10.46
C ASN A 329 -5.02 -7.15 -9.13
N ILE A 330 -5.82 -6.65 -8.18
CA ILE A 330 -5.46 -6.47 -6.78
C ILE A 330 -6.55 -7.03 -5.87
N LYS A 331 -6.16 -7.88 -4.90
CA LYS A 331 -6.93 -8.10 -3.68
C LYS A 331 -6.40 -7.19 -2.58
N LEU A 332 -7.28 -6.49 -1.87
CA LEU A 332 -6.91 -5.45 -0.90
C LEU A 332 -7.80 -5.52 0.34
N GLN A 333 -7.19 -5.59 1.53
CA GLN A 333 -7.83 -5.28 2.81
C GLN A 333 -7.14 -4.06 3.42
N VAL A 334 -7.94 -3.11 3.92
CA VAL A 334 -7.47 -1.87 4.53
C VAL A 334 -8.19 -1.59 5.84
N SER A 335 -7.45 -1.05 6.80
CA SER A 335 -7.98 -0.50 8.04
C SER A 335 -7.67 0.99 8.15
N PHE A 336 -8.45 1.68 8.98
CA PHE A 336 -8.30 3.11 9.21
C PHE A 336 -8.23 3.39 10.71
N TYR A 337 -7.30 4.24 11.10
CA TYR A 337 -7.04 4.62 12.49
C TYR A 337 -7.19 6.13 12.68
N ASP A 338 -7.40 6.56 13.92
CA ASP A 338 -7.42 7.97 14.30
C ASP A 338 -6.00 8.56 14.21
N SER A 339 -5.77 9.56 13.35
CA SER A 339 -4.41 10.03 13.03
C SER A 339 -3.68 10.69 14.21
N ASP A 340 -4.39 11.17 15.24
CA ASP A 340 -3.81 11.78 16.44
C ASP A 340 -3.44 10.73 17.52
N THR A 341 -4.12 9.58 17.55
CA THR A 341 -4.02 8.59 18.64
C THR A 341 -3.59 7.18 18.22
N TYR A 342 -3.68 6.85 16.93
CA TYR A 342 -3.49 5.50 16.36
C TYR A 342 -4.49 4.43 16.84
N ASP A 343 -5.58 4.81 17.51
CA ASP A 343 -6.69 3.91 17.82
C ASP A 343 -7.42 3.51 16.52
N THR A 344 -7.63 2.20 16.29
CA THR A 344 -8.37 1.70 15.10
C THR A 344 -9.82 2.18 15.12
N LEU A 345 -10.24 2.89 14.07
CA LEU A 345 -11.59 3.42 13.90
C LEU A 345 -12.46 2.56 12.98
N ILE A 346 -11.86 1.98 11.93
CA ILE A 346 -12.53 1.14 10.94
C ILE A 346 -11.62 -0.05 10.63
N ASN A 347 -12.09 -1.24 10.95
CA ASN A 347 -11.65 -2.49 10.34
C ASN A 347 -12.92 -3.35 10.22
N ASP A 348 -13.27 -3.75 9.00
CA ASP A 348 -14.44 -4.58 8.71
C ASP A 348 -14.07 -5.95 8.11
N GLY A 349 -12.76 -6.27 8.05
CA GLY A 349 -12.21 -7.51 7.48
C GLY A 349 -12.47 -7.70 5.98
N ALA A 350 -13.03 -6.72 5.26
CA ALA A 350 -13.52 -6.93 3.91
C ALA A 350 -12.40 -6.86 2.86
N VAL A 351 -11.81 -8.02 2.53
CA VAL A 351 -10.95 -8.18 1.35
C VAL A 351 -11.76 -7.85 0.09
N GLN A 352 -11.37 -6.78 -0.59
CA GLN A 352 -11.89 -6.40 -1.90
C GLN A 352 -11.07 -7.15 -2.98
N ASP A 353 -11.68 -7.56 -4.08
CA ASP A 353 -11.02 -8.25 -5.21
C ASP A 353 -11.36 -7.48 -6.50
N ILE A 354 -10.38 -6.80 -7.08
CA ILE A 354 -10.57 -5.80 -8.15
C ILE A 354 -9.66 -6.09 -9.34
N ASN A 355 -10.26 -6.36 -10.49
CA ASN A 355 -9.54 -6.35 -11.76
C ASN A 355 -9.30 -4.90 -12.21
N LEU A 356 -8.04 -4.56 -12.47
CA LEU A 356 -7.64 -3.30 -13.11
C LEU A 356 -7.57 -3.44 -14.63
N SER A 357 -7.61 -4.68 -15.14
CA SER A 357 -7.49 -5.04 -16.56
C SER A 357 -8.53 -6.06 -17.01
N ASP A 358 -8.98 -5.95 -18.26
CA ASP A 358 -9.88 -6.91 -18.92
C ASP A 358 -9.20 -8.26 -19.21
N SER A 359 -7.87 -8.33 -19.19
CA SER A 359 -7.08 -9.54 -19.52
C SER A 359 -6.71 -10.42 -18.34
N TYR A 360 -7.09 -10.05 -17.11
CA TYR A 360 -6.58 -10.71 -15.90
C TYR A 360 -6.73 -12.24 -15.91
N THR A 361 -5.59 -12.91 -15.76
CA THR A 361 -5.48 -14.31 -15.34
C THR A 361 -4.67 -14.38 -14.04
N PRO A 362 -5.14 -15.08 -12.99
CA PRO A 362 -4.34 -15.31 -11.79
C PRO A 362 -3.00 -15.96 -12.12
N PHE A 363 -1.97 -15.62 -11.35
CA PHE A 363 -0.71 -16.34 -11.30
C PHE A 363 -0.96 -17.84 -11.07
N SER A 364 -0.11 -18.66 -11.68
CA SER A 364 -0.12 -20.10 -11.48
C SER A 364 1.33 -20.56 -11.50
N ILE A 365 1.75 -21.32 -10.48
CA ILE A 365 3.11 -21.87 -10.38
C ILE A 365 3.59 -22.61 -11.63
N SER A 366 2.66 -23.09 -12.47
CA SER A 366 2.94 -23.67 -13.80
C SER A 366 3.56 -22.70 -14.84
N SER A 367 3.60 -21.38 -14.58
CA SER A 367 4.35 -20.42 -15.39
C SER A 367 5.82 -20.29 -14.99
N VAL A 368 6.21 -20.80 -13.81
CA VAL A 368 7.61 -20.78 -13.37
C VAL A 368 8.32 -22.04 -13.86
N PRO A 369 9.42 -21.93 -14.63
CA PRO A 369 10.21 -23.08 -15.04
C PRO A 369 10.77 -23.85 -13.85
N ASP A 370 10.94 -25.16 -14.01
CA ASP A 370 11.64 -26.08 -13.10
C ASP A 370 11.13 -26.16 -11.63
N ALA A 371 10.08 -25.43 -11.26
CA ALA A 371 9.45 -25.47 -9.95
C ALA A 371 8.97 -26.89 -9.55
N VAL A 372 9.37 -27.33 -8.36
CA VAL A 372 9.17 -28.69 -7.85
C VAL A 372 8.04 -28.71 -6.81
N ALA A 373 6.97 -29.44 -7.08
CA ALA A 373 5.91 -29.68 -6.10
C ALA A 373 6.40 -30.59 -4.95
N LEU A 374 6.20 -30.14 -3.70
CA LEU A 374 6.66 -30.82 -2.49
C LEU A 374 5.51 -31.53 -1.76
N ASP A 375 4.42 -30.82 -1.48
CA ASP A 375 3.18 -31.40 -0.92
C ASP A 375 1.92 -30.71 -1.49
N SER A 376 0.79 -31.40 -1.39
CA SER A 376 -0.56 -30.92 -1.72
C SER A 376 -1.54 -31.57 -0.74
N SER A 377 -1.72 -30.95 0.43
CA SER A 377 -2.55 -31.50 1.50
C SER A 377 -3.33 -30.41 2.25
N ASN A 378 -4.49 -30.77 2.80
CA ASN A 378 -5.42 -29.90 3.55
C ASN A 378 -5.80 -28.55 2.90
N GLY A 379 -5.57 -28.38 1.59
CA GLY A 379 -5.84 -27.15 0.83
C GLY A 379 -4.64 -26.23 0.65
N ILE A 380 -3.46 -26.62 1.15
CA ILE A 380 -2.18 -25.96 0.87
C ILE A 380 -1.41 -26.79 -0.17
N ASN A 381 -0.84 -26.10 -1.18
CA ASN A 381 0.09 -26.70 -2.13
C ASN A 381 1.45 -26.01 -1.96
N ALA A 382 2.50 -26.76 -1.63
CA ALA A 382 3.84 -26.24 -1.38
C ALA A 382 4.82 -26.63 -2.50
N TYR A 383 5.63 -25.67 -2.93
CA TYR A 383 6.56 -25.82 -4.05
C TYR A 383 7.93 -25.23 -3.68
N TYR A 384 9.00 -25.93 -4.07
CA TYR A 384 10.33 -25.33 -4.19
C TYR A 384 10.45 -24.69 -5.57
N VAL A 385 10.90 -23.44 -5.63
CA VAL A 385 10.93 -22.63 -6.85
C VAL A 385 12.34 -22.56 -7.43
N GLY A 386 13.35 -22.43 -6.57
CA GLY A 386 14.74 -22.22 -6.95
C GLY A 386 15.46 -21.40 -5.89
N THR A 387 16.54 -20.72 -6.27
CA THR A 387 17.27 -19.81 -5.39
C THR A 387 17.34 -18.41 -5.97
N THR A 388 17.37 -17.40 -5.09
CA THR A 388 17.68 -16.00 -5.44
C THR A 388 18.90 -15.52 -4.63
N THR A 389 19.34 -14.30 -4.90
CA THR A 389 20.39 -13.62 -4.13
C THR A 389 19.75 -12.53 -3.28
N GLY A 390 20.09 -12.49 -2.00
CA GLY A 390 19.61 -11.47 -1.05
C GLY A 390 20.26 -10.10 -1.26
N TRP A 391 19.76 -9.10 -0.56
CA TRP A 391 20.19 -7.69 -0.64
C TRP A 391 21.65 -7.43 -0.21
N ASP A 392 22.31 -8.42 0.42
CA ASP A 392 23.69 -8.41 0.89
C ASP A 392 24.56 -9.53 0.27
N ASP A 393 24.21 -9.98 -0.93
CA ASP A 393 24.85 -11.05 -1.71
C ASP A 393 24.72 -12.47 -1.10
N THR A 394 23.83 -12.66 -0.11
CA THR A 394 23.50 -13.97 0.49
C THR A 394 22.73 -14.89 -0.48
N LEU A 395 22.78 -16.21 -0.23
CA LEU A 395 21.99 -17.20 -0.98
C LEU A 395 20.64 -17.42 -0.30
N GLU A 396 19.54 -17.20 -1.03
CA GLU A 396 18.19 -17.43 -0.54
C GLU A 396 17.53 -18.62 -1.25
N PHE A 397 16.85 -19.48 -0.50
CA PHE A 397 16.00 -20.55 -1.02
C PHE A 397 14.56 -20.08 -1.15
N VAL A 398 14.01 -20.15 -2.36
CA VAL A 398 12.67 -19.64 -2.68
C VAL A 398 11.66 -20.77 -2.72
N PHE A 399 10.59 -20.61 -1.95
CA PHE A 399 9.41 -21.47 -1.95
C PHE A 399 8.17 -20.68 -2.38
N TYR A 400 7.16 -21.39 -2.87
CA TYR A 400 5.83 -20.84 -3.14
C TYR A 400 4.78 -21.72 -2.46
N LEU A 401 3.89 -21.11 -1.68
CA LEU A 401 2.79 -21.80 -1.01
C LEU A 401 1.45 -21.22 -1.50
N GLU A 402 0.62 -22.07 -2.09
CA GLU A 402 -0.72 -21.73 -2.58
C GLU A 402 -1.79 -22.13 -1.55
N ASN A 403 -2.67 -21.18 -1.21
CA ASN A 403 -3.81 -21.37 -0.32
C ASN A 403 -5.11 -21.53 -1.15
N THR A 404 -5.56 -22.77 -1.29
CA THR A 404 -6.82 -23.12 -1.96
C THR A 404 -8.03 -23.18 -1.01
N THR A 405 -7.86 -22.77 0.25
CA THR A 405 -8.94 -22.73 1.26
C THR A 405 -9.78 -21.44 1.17
N ASP A 406 -10.83 -21.34 1.99
CA ASP A 406 -11.67 -20.17 2.16
C ASP A 406 -11.22 -19.22 3.30
N LYS A 407 -10.04 -19.45 3.88
CA LYS A 407 -9.49 -18.72 5.04
C LYS A 407 -8.26 -17.91 4.67
N THR A 408 -8.02 -16.79 5.38
CA THR A 408 -6.70 -16.16 5.41
C THR A 408 -5.80 -16.98 6.33
N CYS A 409 -4.57 -17.24 5.88
CA CYS A 409 -3.64 -18.14 6.54
C CYS A 409 -2.29 -17.46 6.82
N VAL A 410 -1.58 -18.01 7.81
CA VAL A 410 -0.17 -17.72 8.08
C VAL A 410 0.61 -19.00 7.79
N ALA A 411 1.60 -18.91 6.90
CA ALA A 411 2.57 -19.97 6.64
C ALA A 411 3.90 -19.64 7.30
N GLU A 412 4.51 -20.64 7.92
CA GLU A 412 5.83 -20.57 8.54
C GLU A 412 6.68 -21.77 8.12
N SER A 413 7.99 -21.56 7.96
CA SER A 413 8.98 -22.65 7.90
C SER A 413 9.19 -23.28 9.27
N ASP A 414 9.65 -24.53 9.29
CA ASP A 414 10.18 -25.23 10.46
C ASP A 414 11.23 -26.28 10.00
N ASP A 415 12.14 -26.66 10.91
CA ASP A 415 13.19 -27.67 10.70
C ASP A 415 13.98 -27.53 9.35
N PHE A 416 14.25 -26.30 8.88
CA PHE A 416 15.02 -26.08 7.65
C PHE A 416 16.48 -26.56 7.80
N SER A 417 16.94 -27.36 6.84
CA SER A 417 18.28 -27.94 6.88
C SER A 417 18.91 -28.13 5.50
N ILE A 418 20.24 -27.98 5.47
CA ILE A 418 21.09 -28.13 4.29
C ILE A 418 22.31 -28.98 4.68
N ASN A 419 22.67 -29.96 3.84
CA ASN A 419 23.80 -30.87 4.05
C ASN A 419 23.79 -31.58 5.43
N ASP A 420 22.60 -32.00 5.89
CA ASP A 420 22.34 -32.55 7.23
C ASP A 420 22.59 -31.59 8.41
N PHE A 421 22.72 -30.27 8.17
CA PHE A 421 22.84 -29.23 9.20
C PHE A 421 21.61 -28.31 9.21
N MET A 422 21.03 -28.10 10.40
CA MET A 422 19.98 -27.08 10.60
C MET A 422 20.52 -25.70 10.26
N GLN A 423 19.69 -24.89 9.61
CA GLN A 423 19.91 -23.46 9.43
C GLN A 423 19.11 -22.68 10.50
N ASP A 424 19.34 -21.37 10.64
CA ASP A 424 18.42 -20.49 11.34
C ASP A 424 17.38 -20.04 10.30
N ASP A 425 16.10 -20.39 10.47
CA ASP A 425 15.06 -20.13 9.47
C ASP A 425 14.02 -19.09 9.88
N TYR A 426 13.65 -18.24 8.91
CA TYR A 426 12.74 -17.11 9.08
C TYR A 426 11.71 -17.03 7.94
N GLY A 427 11.33 -18.16 7.36
CA GLY A 427 10.26 -18.22 6.37
C GLY A 427 8.91 -17.88 7.00
N TYR A 428 8.33 -16.74 6.65
CA TYR A 428 7.02 -16.28 7.13
C TYR A 428 6.22 -15.63 5.99
N GLY A 429 4.95 -16.01 5.83
CA GLY A 429 4.08 -15.41 4.81
C GLY A 429 2.60 -15.44 5.15
N TYR A 430 1.90 -14.34 4.89
CA TYR A 430 0.44 -14.32 4.87
C TYR A 430 -0.07 -14.84 3.53
N ILE A 431 -1.19 -15.56 3.52
CA ILE A 431 -1.80 -16.07 2.28
C ILE A 431 -3.32 -15.87 2.33
N LEU A 432 -3.84 -15.04 1.42
CA LEU A 432 -5.28 -14.80 1.27
C LEU A 432 -6.00 -16.04 0.67
N PRO A 433 -7.34 -16.14 0.79
CA PRO A 433 -8.12 -17.17 0.11
C PRO A 433 -7.93 -17.13 -1.41
N GLY A 434 -7.52 -18.24 -2.02
CA GLY A 434 -7.29 -18.35 -3.45
C GLY A 434 -6.19 -17.41 -3.95
N THR A 435 -5.06 -17.39 -3.24
CA THR A 435 -3.77 -16.81 -3.66
C THR A 435 -2.64 -17.75 -3.23
N GLY A 436 -1.40 -17.48 -3.64
CA GLY A 436 -0.23 -17.99 -2.95
C GLY A 436 0.69 -16.88 -2.47
N THR A 437 1.74 -17.22 -1.73
CA THR A 437 2.85 -16.31 -1.37
C THR A 437 4.16 -16.91 -1.82
N PHE A 438 5.12 -16.07 -2.20
CA PHE A 438 6.52 -16.49 -2.17
C PHE A 438 7.06 -16.42 -0.74
N MET A 439 8.12 -17.18 -0.49
CA MET A 439 8.82 -17.25 0.80
C MET A 439 10.30 -17.52 0.50
N SER A 440 11.13 -16.49 0.59
CA SER A 440 12.59 -16.64 0.64
C SER A 440 13.03 -17.08 2.03
N ILE A 441 14.09 -17.89 2.09
CA ILE A 441 14.80 -18.25 3.31
C ILE A 441 16.30 -18.12 3.07
N GLU A 442 16.91 -17.13 3.71
CA GLU A 442 18.35 -16.88 3.77
C GLU A 442 19.09 -18.09 4.38
N VAL A 443 20.33 -18.36 3.93
CA VAL A 443 21.20 -19.39 4.53
C VAL A 443 22.37 -18.77 5.29
N ASN A 444 22.91 -19.49 6.27
CA ASN A 444 24.09 -19.05 7.02
C ASN A 444 25.31 -18.82 6.09
N ASP A 445 26.14 -17.84 6.42
CA ASP A 445 27.37 -17.40 5.72
C ASP A 445 28.32 -18.52 5.22
N ASP A 446 28.28 -19.70 5.86
CA ASP A 446 29.10 -20.87 5.51
C ASP A 446 28.66 -21.53 4.16
N ILE A 447 27.51 -21.16 3.59
CA ILE A 447 26.97 -21.69 2.32
C ILE A 447 26.80 -20.55 1.31
N THR A 448 27.77 -20.36 0.42
CA THR A 448 27.78 -19.25 -0.55
C THR A 448 27.45 -19.64 -2.00
N SER A 449 27.12 -20.91 -2.26
CA SER A 449 26.69 -21.39 -3.58
C SER A 449 25.74 -22.57 -3.48
N ILE A 450 24.78 -22.62 -4.40
CA ILE A 450 23.91 -23.79 -4.64
C ILE A 450 24.72 -25.04 -5.06
N ASP A 451 25.89 -24.88 -5.66
CA ASP A 451 26.78 -26.00 -6.05
C ASP A 451 27.32 -26.79 -4.84
N ASP A 452 27.39 -26.18 -3.66
CA ASP A 452 27.84 -26.83 -2.41
C ASP A 452 26.69 -27.58 -1.70
N VAL A 453 25.45 -27.51 -2.22
CA VAL A 453 24.26 -28.13 -1.62
C VAL A 453 24.03 -29.54 -2.18
N THR A 454 24.26 -30.55 -1.33
CA THR A 454 24.11 -31.97 -1.69
C THR A 454 22.79 -32.59 -1.23
N ASN A 455 22.24 -32.10 -0.12
CA ASN A 455 20.88 -32.35 0.32
C ASN A 455 20.29 -31.08 0.96
N ALA A 456 18.97 -30.92 0.87
CA ALA A 456 18.24 -29.91 1.63
C ALA A 456 16.78 -30.32 1.87
N SER A 457 16.25 -30.00 3.05
CA SER A 457 14.87 -30.30 3.45
C SER A 457 14.27 -29.22 4.35
N ILE A 458 12.94 -29.17 4.36
CA ILE A 458 12.15 -28.16 5.08
C ILE A 458 10.84 -28.77 5.60
N LYS A 459 10.20 -28.14 6.58
CA LYS A 459 8.78 -28.34 6.89
C LYS A 459 8.04 -27.02 6.81
N PHE A 460 6.73 -27.11 6.65
CA PHE A 460 5.84 -25.95 6.70
C PHE A 460 4.70 -26.19 7.68
N GLU A 461 4.48 -25.26 8.60
CA GLU A 461 3.24 -25.13 9.36
C GLU A 461 2.36 -24.07 8.69
N VAL A 462 1.06 -24.33 8.56
CA VAL A 462 0.09 -23.32 8.12
C VAL A 462 -1.10 -23.27 9.08
N ARG A 463 -1.34 -22.06 9.59
CA ARG A 463 -2.33 -21.75 10.62
C ARG A 463 -3.40 -20.82 10.10
N ASP A 464 -4.62 -20.99 10.60
CA ASP A 464 -5.72 -20.04 10.39
C ASP A 464 -5.40 -18.71 11.08
N TYR A 465 -5.54 -17.58 10.38
CA TYR A 465 -5.15 -16.28 10.93
C TYR A 465 -6.02 -15.81 12.11
N ASP A 466 -7.34 -16.09 12.07
CA ASP A 466 -8.29 -15.61 13.08
C ASP A 466 -8.23 -16.46 14.37
N SER A 467 -8.04 -17.78 14.24
CA SER A 467 -8.03 -18.72 15.36
C SER A 467 -6.65 -19.12 15.86
N TYR A 468 -5.60 -18.92 15.05
CA TYR A 468 -4.24 -19.45 15.24
C TYR A 468 -4.18 -20.98 15.33
N GLU A 469 -5.21 -21.71 14.89
CA GLU A 469 -5.19 -23.18 14.84
C GLU A 469 -4.39 -23.66 13.61
N THR A 470 -3.32 -24.43 13.85
CA THR A 470 -2.61 -25.18 12.80
C THR A 470 -3.55 -26.21 12.17
N PHE A 471 -3.78 -26.11 10.87
CA PHE A 471 -4.62 -27.05 10.10
C PHE A 471 -3.85 -27.81 9.02
N TYR A 472 -2.64 -27.35 8.69
CA TYR A 472 -1.66 -28.03 7.86
C TYR A 472 -0.29 -27.97 8.55
N SER A 473 0.43 -29.08 8.54
CA SER A 473 1.77 -29.24 9.09
C SER A 473 2.36 -30.41 8.31
N SER A 474 3.46 -30.19 7.59
CA SER A 474 4.00 -31.20 6.67
C SER A 474 4.85 -32.25 7.38
N ASP A 475 4.98 -33.43 6.76
CA ASP A 475 6.18 -34.25 7.00
C ASP A 475 7.43 -33.51 6.47
N GLU A 476 8.63 -34.08 6.70
CA GLU A 476 9.89 -33.53 6.19
C GLU A 476 9.95 -33.57 4.64
N LEU A 477 10.04 -32.39 4.02
CA LEU A 477 10.01 -32.21 2.57
C LEU A 477 11.45 -32.06 2.03
N THR A 478 12.05 -33.16 1.57
CA THR A 478 13.34 -33.10 0.86
C THR A 478 13.14 -32.51 -0.54
N PHE A 479 13.76 -31.36 -0.81
CA PHE A 479 13.62 -30.65 -2.10
C PHE A 479 14.92 -30.64 -2.93
N ILE A 480 16.09 -30.89 -2.31
CA ILE A 480 17.34 -31.24 -3.02
C ILE A 480 17.88 -32.56 -2.48
N SER A 481 18.29 -33.46 -3.39
CA SER A 481 18.93 -34.74 -3.03
C SER A 481 19.82 -35.28 -4.16
N ASN A 482 21.14 -35.14 -4.00
CA ASN A 482 22.13 -35.80 -4.84
C ASN A 482 22.36 -37.25 -4.33
N ASN A 483 22.01 -38.24 -5.17
CA ASN A 483 22.12 -39.69 -4.88
C ASN A 483 23.52 -40.28 -5.18
#